data_AF-A0A8T8CTC7-F1
#
_entry.id   AF-A0A8T8CTC7-F1
#
_cell.length_a   1.000
_cell.length_b   1.000
_cell.length_c   1.000
_cell.angle_alpha   90.00
_cell.angle_beta   90.00
_cell.angle_gamma   90.00
#
_symmetry.space_group_name_H-M   'P 1'
#
loop_
_entity.id
_entity.type
_entity.pdbx_description
1 polymer ?
#
loop_
_entity_poly.entity_id
_entity_poly.type
_entity_poly.pdbx_seq_one_letter_code
_entity_poly.pdbx_strand_id
1 'polypeptide(L)'
;MRINDAIRKAVVFLGIVDDKESFVPYGTGFVALWPTQIPGGYHIYLVTAHHVLKDIKSSKRDLIVRIDGRDGNTALGRIAAVDEWILHATNPLCDIAVIPFVASPETFDFKGVDLTKNAVSAEFIEEYDMGLGDAVFTAGLLTRHFGISRNISIVRNGNIAAMPDEPVDLGDLGQQEVYLIESRSIGGLSGSPVFLSAGPRVRKGMFVIDSQDDIERLLGVNIGLFQVQPSSDRARTDEADRRDHFLELMSSGIAVVVPVERVIEIIRDTPKLIEHRKKQLQASPPQGRA
;
A
#
# COMPACT_ATOMS: atom_id res chain seq x y z
N MET A 1 -6.28 -7.37 18.32
CA MET A 1 -4.94 -6.81 18.51
C MET A 1 -5.03 -5.30 18.39
N ARG A 2 -4.29 -4.53 19.19
CA ARG A 2 -4.16 -3.08 19.01
C ARG A 2 -2.97 -2.85 18.07
N ILE A 3 -3.15 -2.00 17.07
CA ILE A 3 -2.12 -1.72 16.05
C ILE A 3 -1.33 -0.48 16.43
N ASN A 4 -0.05 -0.45 16.08
CA ASN A 4 0.82 0.68 16.34
C ASN A 4 0.34 1.93 15.57
N ASP A 5 0.17 3.06 16.27
CA ASP A 5 -0.23 4.32 15.63
C ASP A 5 0.79 4.80 14.60
N ALA A 6 2.06 4.37 14.68
CA ALA A 6 3.08 4.65 13.68
C ALA A 6 2.70 4.15 12.28
N ILE A 7 1.97 3.03 12.16
CA ILE A 7 1.50 2.52 10.86
C ILE A 7 0.52 3.49 10.23
N ARG A 8 -0.41 4.03 11.03
CA ARG A 8 -1.39 4.99 10.53
C ARG A 8 -0.75 6.27 10.06
N LYS A 9 0.38 6.67 10.66
CA LYS A 9 1.21 7.80 10.23
C LYS A 9 2.04 7.51 8.99
N ALA A 10 2.17 6.26 8.56
CA ALA A 10 2.80 5.93 7.27
C ALA A 10 1.83 6.08 6.09
N VAL A 11 0.53 6.24 6.35
CA VAL A 11 -0.51 6.29 5.34
C VAL A 11 -0.83 7.73 4.93
N VAL A 12 -0.95 7.97 3.63
CA VAL A 12 -1.45 9.23 3.05
C VAL A 12 -2.64 8.95 2.14
N PHE A 13 -3.39 9.99 1.80
CA PHE A 13 -4.49 9.88 0.82
C PHE A 13 -4.13 10.57 -0.48
N LEU A 14 -4.48 9.91 -1.59
CA LEU A 14 -4.28 10.41 -2.94
C LEU A 14 -5.61 10.79 -3.54
N GLY A 15 -5.64 11.89 -4.29
CA GLY A 15 -6.85 12.38 -4.89
C GLY A 15 -6.62 13.61 -5.74
N ILE A 16 -7.68 14.40 -5.86
CA ILE A 16 -7.71 15.64 -6.63
C ILE A 16 -8.30 16.76 -5.78
N VAL A 17 -8.15 18.00 -6.25
CA VAL A 17 -8.96 19.12 -5.79
C VAL A 17 -10.02 19.41 -6.86
N ASP A 18 -11.29 19.44 -6.45
CA ASP A 18 -12.41 19.75 -7.34
C ASP A 18 -12.57 21.26 -7.59
N ASP A 19 -13.57 21.63 -8.40
CA ASP A 19 -13.87 23.05 -8.71
C ASP A 19 -14.35 23.87 -7.49
N LYS A 20 -14.65 23.21 -6.36
CA LYS A 20 -15.03 23.84 -5.09
C LYS A 20 -13.86 23.89 -4.12
N GLU A 21 -12.64 23.72 -4.60
CA GLU A 21 -11.41 23.67 -3.81
C GLU A 21 -11.42 22.59 -2.72
N SER A 22 -12.24 21.55 -2.90
CA SER A 22 -12.41 20.46 -1.95
C SER A 22 -11.60 19.24 -2.38
N PHE A 23 -10.95 18.59 -1.40
CA PHE A 23 -10.22 17.36 -1.65
C PHE A 23 -11.20 16.20 -1.92
N VAL A 24 -11.05 15.57 -3.08
CA VAL A 24 -11.80 14.37 -3.46
C VAL A 24 -10.85 13.18 -3.44
N PRO A 25 -11.04 12.21 -2.52
CA PRO A 25 -10.13 11.09 -2.37
C PRO A 25 -10.37 10.01 -3.44
N TYR A 26 -9.28 9.46 -3.98
CA TYR A 26 -9.31 8.38 -4.98
C TYR A 26 -8.73 7.08 -4.41
N GLY A 27 -7.67 7.17 -3.61
CA GLY A 27 -7.01 5.98 -3.08
C GLY A 27 -6.04 6.28 -1.94
N THR A 28 -5.31 5.24 -1.55
CA THR A 28 -4.34 5.28 -0.46
C THR A 28 -2.93 5.23 -1.03
N GLY A 29 -2.00 5.92 -0.39
CA GLY A 29 -0.57 5.63 -0.55
C GLY A 29 0.09 5.44 0.82
N PHE A 30 1.32 4.93 0.83
CA PHE A 30 2.11 4.89 2.04
C PHE A 30 3.57 5.25 1.80
N VAL A 31 4.19 5.74 2.87
CA VAL A 31 5.58 6.15 2.89
C VAL A 31 6.45 4.93 3.15
N ALA A 32 7.32 4.63 2.19
CA ALA A 32 8.32 3.58 2.27
C ALA A 32 9.72 4.19 2.46
N LEU A 33 10.52 3.57 3.32
CA LEU A 33 11.87 4.00 3.64
C LEU A 33 12.88 2.99 3.14
N TRP A 34 13.89 3.49 2.44
CA TRP A 34 15.06 2.71 2.02
C TRP A 34 16.30 3.27 2.71
N PRO A 35 17.03 2.46 3.51
CA PRO A 35 18.17 2.98 4.26
C PRO A 35 19.27 3.49 3.33
N THR A 36 19.92 4.56 3.78
CA THR A 36 21.15 5.09 3.16
C THR A 36 22.38 4.40 3.75
N GLN A 37 23.57 4.73 3.23
CA GLN A 37 24.83 4.34 3.87
C GLN A 37 25.11 5.10 5.17
N ILE A 38 24.41 6.21 5.43
CA ILE A 38 24.53 6.99 6.67
C ILE A 38 23.60 6.37 7.72
N PRO A 39 24.11 5.98 8.90
CA PRO A 39 23.28 5.44 9.98
C PRO A 39 22.11 6.37 10.31
N GLY A 40 20.88 5.84 10.30
CA GLY A 40 19.66 6.60 10.56
C GLY A 40 19.15 7.45 9.38
N GLY A 41 19.90 7.54 8.28
CA GLY A 41 19.46 8.23 7.06
C GLY A 41 18.64 7.32 6.15
N TYR A 42 17.59 7.87 5.55
CA TYR A 42 16.67 7.15 4.67
C TYR A 42 16.40 7.93 3.38
N HIS A 43 16.32 7.21 2.26
CA HIS A 43 15.61 7.67 1.07
C HIS A 43 14.11 7.40 1.26
N ILE A 44 13.29 8.40 1.01
CA ILE A 44 11.84 8.36 1.26
C ILE A 44 11.11 8.22 -0.07
N TYR A 45 10.19 7.27 -0.13
CA TYR A 45 9.36 7.00 -1.30
C TYR A 45 7.89 7.00 -0.93
N LEU A 46 7.06 7.31 -1.91
CA LEU A 46 5.63 7.11 -1.83
C LEU A 46 5.25 5.92 -2.72
N VAL A 47 4.44 5.02 -2.20
CA VAL A 47 3.98 3.81 -2.86
C VAL A 47 2.46 3.81 -2.93
N THR A 48 1.90 3.39 -4.06
CA THR A 48 0.45 3.21 -4.24
C THR A 48 0.16 2.17 -5.32
N ALA A 49 -1.12 1.89 -5.54
CA ALA A 49 -1.58 1.08 -6.66
C ALA A 49 -1.58 1.89 -7.96
N HIS A 50 -1.10 1.32 -9.05
CA HIS A 50 -0.95 2.04 -10.32
C HIS A 50 -2.31 2.47 -10.90
N HIS A 51 -3.38 1.67 -10.77
CA HIS A 51 -4.71 2.08 -11.23
C HIS A 51 -5.26 3.33 -10.53
N VAL A 52 -4.92 3.58 -9.26
CA VAL A 52 -5.31 4.82 -8.55
C VAL A 52 -4.80 6.05 -9.31
N LEU A 53 -3.56 5.97 -9.81
CA LEU A 53 -2.98 7.04 -10.62
C LEU A 53 -3.67 7.16 -11.98
N LYS A 54 -4.05 6.04 -12.62
CA LYS A 54 -4.81 6.06 -13.88
C LYS A 54 -6.17 6.72 -13.70
N ASP A 55 -6.87 6.41 -12.62
CA ASP A 55 -8.17 6.99 -12.30
C ASP A 55 -8.05 8.51 -12.08
N ILE A 56 -7.03 8.95 -11.34
CA ILE A 56 -6.75 10.38 -11.17
C ILE A 56 -6.40 11.03 -12.50
N LYS A 57 -5.57 10.41 -13.34
CA LYS A 57 -5.23 10.94 -14.67
C LYS A 57 -6.47 11.10 -15.57
N SER A 58 -7.42 10.17 -15.47
CA SER A 58 -8.67 10.22 -16.24
C SER A 58 -9.53 11.45 -15.90
N SER A 59 -9.43 11.96 -14.67
CA SER A 59 -10.11 13.18 -14.22
C SER A 59 -9.54 14.46 -14.87
N LYS A 60 -8.35 14.39 -15.48
CA LYS A 60 -7.59 15.51 -16.06
C LYS A 60 -7.28 16.62 -15.04
N ARG A 61 -7.19 16.26 -13.76
CA ARG A 61 -6.77 17.12 -12.66
C ARG A 61 -5.37 16.73 -12.17
N ASP A 62 -4.77 17.63 -11.42
CA ASP A 62 -3.48 17.39 -10.80
C ASP A 62 -3.59 16.35 -9.68
N LEU A 63 -2.54 15.54 -9.54
CA LEU A 63 -2.42 14.57 -8.45
C LEU A 63 -2.06 15.29 -7.14
N ILE A 64 -2.93 15.12 -6.15
CA ILE A 64 -2.82 15.73 -4.83
C ILE A 64 -2.60 14.65 -3.78
N VAL A 65 -1.60 14.85 -2.92
CA VAL A 65 -1.44 14.11 -1.66
C VAL A 65 -2.06 14.93 -0.53
N ARG A 66 -2.81 14.25 0.33
CA ARG A 66 -3.30 14.78 1.60
C ARG A 66 -2.52 14.14 2.73
N ILE A 67 -1.85 14.95 3.55
CA ILE A 67 -0.94 14.54 4.62
C ILE A 67 -1.17 15.39 5.87
N ASP A 68 -0.87 14.83 7.05
CA ASP A 68 -0.99 15.54 8.32
C ASP A 68 0.23 16.44 8.57
N GLY A 69 -0.03 17.70 8.93
CA GLY A 69 0.96 18.66 9.40
C GLY A 69 1.25 18.49 10.89
N ARG A 70 2.45 18.90 11.32
CA ARG A 70 2.80 18.93 12.75
C ARG A 70 2.04 19.99 13.54
N ASP A 71 1.41 20.93 12.86
CA ASP A 71 0.53 21.96 13.41
C ASP A 71 -0.87 21.42 13.80
N GLY A 72 -1.13 20.14 13.51
CA GLY A 72 -2.40 19.46 13.80
C GLY A 72 -3.46 19.61 12.71
N ASN A 73 -3.13 20.24 11.58
CA ASN A 73 -4.01 20.39 10.41
C ASN A 73 -3.59 19.46 9.27
N THR A 74 -4.49 19.18 8.33
CA THR A 74 -4.10 18.54 7.06
C THR A 74 -3.56 19.55 6.07
N ALA A 75 -2.55 19.14 5.31
CA ALA A 75 -2.06 19.85 4.15
C ALA A 75 -2.40 19.09 2.86
N LEU A 76 -2.64 19.86 1.79
CA LEU A 76 -2.74 19.37 0.43
C LEU A 76 -1.46 19.75 -0.32
N GLY A 77 -0.76 18.75 -0.84
CA GLY A 77 0.46 18.95 -1.63
C GLY A 77 0.25 18.45 -3.05
N ARG A 78 0.65 19.26 -4.03
CA ARG A 78 0.86 18.75 -5.39
C ARG A 78 2.09 17.89 -5.41
N ILE A 79 1.99 16.68 -5.96
CA ILE A 79 3.13 15.78 -6.15
C ILE A 79 3.38 15.54 -7.64
N ALA A 80 4.41 14.74 -7.95
CA ALA A 80 4.78 14.42 -9.33
C ALA A 80 3.57 13.94 -10.14
N ALA A 81 3.50 14.34 -11.42
CA ALA A 81 2.44 13.96 -12.32
C ALA A 81 2.40 12.43 -12.49
N VAL A 82 1.23 11.89 -12.84
CA VAL A 82 0.99 10.44 -12.92
C VAL A 82 2.00 9.71 -13.79
N ASP A 83 2.45 10.32 -14.89
CA ASP A 83 3.42 9.78 -15.84
C ASP A 83 4.88 9.82 -15.36
N GLU A 84 5.16 10.52 -14.26
CA GLU A 84 6.49 10.56 -13.63
C GLU A 84 6.69 9.40 -12.65
N TRP A 85 5.60 8.72 -12.24
CA TRP A 85 5.67 7.57 -11.35
C TRP A 85 6.34 6.37 -12.01
N ILE A 86 7.10 5.65 -11.20
CA ILE A 86 7.92 4.53 -11.65
C ILE A 86 7.15 3.25 -11.42
N LEU A 87 7.03 2.47 -12.50
CA LEU A 87 6.37 1.18 -12.52
C LEU A 87 7.41 0.06 -12.56
N HIS A 88 6.95 -1.17 -12.37
CA HIS A 88 7.80 -2.35 -12.43
C HIS A 88 8.36 -2.57 -13.85
N ALA A 89 9.70 -2.65 -13.96
CA ALA A 89 10.40 -2.64 -15.26
C ALA A 89 10.11 -3.87 -16.13
N THR A 90 10.00 -5.05 -15.53
CA THR A 90 9.83 -6.34 -16.24
C THR A 90 8.43 -6.92 -16.13
N ASN A 91 7.55 -6.32 -15.31
CA ASN A 91 6.18 -6.76 -15.11
C ASN A 91 5.26 -5.52 -15.14
N PRO A 92 5.00 -4.95 -16.33
CA PRO A 92 4.20 -3.71 -16.45
C PRO A 92 2.74 -3.87 -16.02
N LEU A 93 2.26 -5.12 -15.86
CA LEU A 93 0.94 -5.44 -15.32
C LEU A 93 0.93 -5.50 -13.78
N CYS A 94 2.10 -5.46 -13.13
CA CYS A 94 2.19 -5.26 -11.69
C CYS A 94 1.59 -3.89 -11.34
N ASP A 95 0.49 -3.91 -10.60
CA ASP A 95 -0.31 -2.73 -10.31
C ASP A 95 0.29 -1.87 -9.17
N ILE A 96 1.59 -1.62 -9.23
CA ILE A 96 2.36 -0.87 -8.22
C ILE A 96 3.07 0.29 -8.87
N ALA A 97 3.02 1.44 -8.19
CA ALA A 97 3.72 2.64 -8.59
C ALA A 97 4.50 3.22 -7.40
N VAL A 98 5.71 3.71 -7.70
CA VAL A 98 6.61 4.33 -6.71
C VAL A 98 7.13 5.67 -7.22
N ILE A 99 7.29 6.64 -6.33
CA ILE A 99 7.97 7.91 -6.61
C ILE A 99 8.83 8.33 -5.42
N PRO A 100 9.99 8.99 -5.62
CA PRO A 100 10.66 9.69 -4.53
C PRO A 100 9.71 10.70 -3.87
N PHE A 101 9.63 10.66 -2.54
CA PHE A 101 8.71 11.52 -1.80
C PHE A 101 9.46 12.65 -1.11
N VAL A 102 9.16 13.88 -1.53
CA VAL A 102 9.76 15.09 -0.98
C VAL A 102 8.79 15.72 0.02
N ALA A 103 8.84 15.25 1.25
CA ALA A 103 8.12 15.83 2.37
C ALA A 103 9.05 15.97 3.58
N SER A 104 9.12 17.17 4.16
CA SER A 104 9.96 17.40 5.33
C SER A 104 9.31 16.79 6.57
N PRO A 105 10.00 15.89 7.31
CA PRO A 105 9.50 15.39 8.59
C PRO A 105 9.49 16.47 9.68
N GLU A 106 10.08 17.64 9.45
CA GLU A 106 9.98 18.80 10.35
C GLU A 106 8.63 19.53 10.17
N THR A 107 8.04 19.47 8.98
CA THR A 107 6.77 20.14 8.66
C THR A 107 5.58 19.20 8.81
N PHE A 108 5.74 17.94 8.38
CA PHE A 108 4.66 16.96 8.32
C PHE A 108 4.82 15.88 9.38
N ASP A 109 3.70 15.43 9.94
CA ASP A 109 3.65 14.34 10.92
C ASP A 109 3.39 13.01 10.22
N PHE A 110 4.42 12.48 9.57
CA PHE A 110 4.39 11.14 8.98
C PHE A 110 5.49 10.24 9.55
N LYS A 111 5.27 8.94 9.40
CA LYS A 111 6.25 7.88 9.59
C LYS A 111 6.43 7.14 8.27
N GLY A 112 7.34 6.19 8.21
CA GLY A 112 7.48 5.33 7.04
C GLY A 112 7.88 3.92 7.44
N VAL A 113 7.67 2.99 6.52
CA VAL A 113 8.00 1.57 6.71
C VAL A 113 9.41 1.31 6.19
N ASP A 114 10.32 0.85 7.05
CA ASP A 114 11.68 0.45 6.64
C ASP A 114 11.60 -0.86 5.84
N LEU A 115 11.77 -0.77 4.52
CA LEU A 115 11.63 -1.93 3.62
C LEU A 115 12.71 -3.00 3.84
N THR A 116 13.80 -2.69 4.54
CA THR A 116 14.88 -3.67 4.81
C THR A 116 14.72 -4.39 6.15
N LYS A 117 13.90 -3.86 7.06
CA LYS A 117 13.70 -4.42 8.41
C LYS A 117 12.27 -4.87 8.66
N ASN A 118 11.31 -4.19 8.04
CA ASN A 118 9.89 -4.38 8.29
C ASN A 118 9.16 -5.02 7.12
N ALA A 119 9.78 -5.27 5.96
CA ALA A 119 9.17 -6.06 4.90
C ALA A 119 9.23 -7.56 5.24
N VAL A 120 8.24 -8.30 4.76
CA VAL A 120 8.30 -9.77 4.72
C VAL A 120 9.34 -10.20 3.70
N SER A 121 10.02 -11.31 3.98
CA SER A 121 10.87 -12.01 3.04
C SER A 121 10.51 -13.50 3.01
N ALA A 122 10.95 -14.23 1.99
CA ALA A 122 10.77 -15.67 1.92
C ALA A 122 11.38 -16.38 3.15
N GLU A 123 12.56 -15.93 3.59
CA GLU A 123 13.21 -16.45 4.80
C GLU A 123 12.38 -16.19 6.05
N PHE A 124 11.73 -15.02 6.15
CA PHE A 124 10.82 -14.71 7.26
C PHE A 124 9.59 -15.62 7.23
N ILE A 125 9.02 -15.89 6.05
CA ILE A 125 7.86 -16.80 5.92
C ILE A 125 8.25 -18.21 6.38
N GLU A 126 9.39 -18.72 5.93
CA GLU A 126 9.89 -20.04 6.34
C GLU A 126 10.26 -20.12 7.82
N GLU A 127 11.01 -19.12 8.32
CA GLU A 127 11.49 -19.08 9.70
C GLU A 127 10.33 -18.99 10.69
N TYR A 128 9.26 -18.30 10.36
CA TYR A 128 8.10 -18.12 11.23
C TYR A 128 6.94 -19.06 10.91
N ASP A 129 7.12 -19.98 9.94
CA ASP A 129 6.10 -20.96 9.49
C ASP A 129 4.78 -20.27 9.16
N MET A 130 4.88 -19.19 8.39
CA MET A 130 3.74 -18.39 8.06
C MET A 130 2.91 -18.98 6.92
N GLY A 131 1.60 -18.77 6.97
CA GLY A 131 0.72 -19.19 5.89
C GLY A 131 -0.74 -18.84 6.08
N LEU A 132 -1.59 -19.71 5.54
CA LEU A 132 -3.03 -19.54 5.55
C LEU A 132 -3.57 -19.39 6.98
N GLY A 133 -4.48 -18.46 7.17
CA GLY A 133 -5.06 -18.15 8.48
C GLY A 133 -4.23 -17.20 9.34
N ASP A 134 -2.99 -16.86 8.97
CA ASP A 134 -2.24 -15.85 9.71
C ASP A 134 -2.92 -14.48 9.64
N ALA A 135 -2.91 -13.78 10.76
CA ALA A 135 -3.59 -12.50 10.91
C ALA A 135 -2.89 -11.41 10.11
N VAL A 136 -3.68 -10.65 9.36
CA VAL A 136 -3.24 -9.46 8.64
C VAL A 136 -4.11 -8.27 8.98
N PHE A 137 -3.59 -7.08 8.71
CA PHE A 137 -4.36 -5.86 8.76
C PHE A 137 -3.94 -4.87 7.68
N THR A 138 -4.89 -4.02 7.29
CA THR A 138 -4.70 -2.95 6.30
C THR A 138 -5.06 -1.62 6.95
N ALA A 139 -4.19 -0.63 6.80
CA ALA A 139 -4.48 0.75 7.19
C ALA A 139 -4.63 1.61 5.94
N GLY A 140 -5.77 2.30 5.79
CA GLY A 140 -6.04 3.03 4.56
C GLY A 140 -7.24 3.95 4.60
N LEU A 141 -7.54 4.52 3.43
CA LEU A 141 -8.63 5.46 3.20
C LEU A 141 -10.00 4.76 3.30
N LEU A 142 -10.94 5.41 3.98
CA LEU A 142 -12.37 5.24 3.78
C LEU A 142 -12.92 6.50 3.12
N THR A 143 -13.34 6.40 1.87
CA THR A 143 -13.73 7.56 1.03
C THR A 143 -14.81 8.45 1.65
N ARG A 144 -15.69 7.89 2.49
CA ARG A 144 -16.75 8.63 3.19
C ARG A 144 -16.35 9.17 4.57
N HIS A 145 -15.20 8.76 5.10
CA HIS A 145 -14.73 9.14 6.44
C HIS A 145 -13.20 9.17 6.51
N PHE A 146 -12.59 10.14 5.84
CA PHE A 146 -11.14 10.34 5.82
C PHE A 146 -10.67 11.49 6.73
N GLY A 147 -11.61 12.14 7.44
CA GLY A 147 -11.35 13.22 8.40
C GLY A 147 -11.38 14.62 7.80
N ILE A 148 -11.52 15.63 8.68
CA ILE A 148 -11.58 17.05 8.32
C ILE A 148 -10.25 17.73 8.65
N SER A 149 -9.87 17.75 9.94
CA SER A 149 -8.65 18.40 10.43
C SER A 149 -7.40 17.53 10.33
N ARG A 150 -7.58 16.21 10.22
CA ARG A 150 -6.49 15.21 10.14
C ARG A 150 -6.94 14.04 9.27
N ASN A 151 -5.98 13.30 8.74
CA ASN A 151 -6.24 12.03 8.09
C ASN A 151 -6.70 11.01 9.13
N ILE A 152 -7.85 10.40 8.85
CA ILE A 152 -8.37 9.27 9.61
C ILE A 152 -8.25 8.04 8.72
N SER A 153 -7.09 7.37 8.80
CA SER A 153 -6.95 6.03 8.24
C SER A 153 -7.75 5.06 9.10
N ILE A 154 -8.62 4.30 8.43
CA ILE A 154 -9.30 3.17 9.03
C ILE A 154 -8.36 1.97 9.05
N VAL A 155 -8.60 1.07 10.00
CA VAL A 155 -7.82 -0.15 10.15
C VAL A 155 -8.77 -1.33 10.02
N ARG A 156 -8.45 -2.28 9.16
CA ARG A 156 -9.23 -3.50 8.95
C ARG A 156 -8.34 -4.71 9.19
N ASN A 157 -8.87 -5.68 9.92
CA ASN A 157 -8.20 -6.94 10.17
C ASN A 157 -8.84 -8.05 9.32
N GLY A 158 -8.02 -9.03 8.98
CA GLY A 158 -8.42 -10.25 8.28
C GLY A 158 -7.33 -11.30 8.43
N ASN A 159 -7.33 -12.28 7.53
CA ASN A 159 -6.39 -13.38 7.53
C ASN A 159 -5.89 -13.66 6.12
N ILE A 160 -4.72 -14.28 5.97
CA ILE A 160 -4.27 -14.81 4.69
C ILE A 160 -5.24 -15.92 4.26
N ALA A 161 -5.84 -15.76 3.09
CA ALA A 161 -6.76 -16.72 2.48
C ALA A 161 -6.08 -17.56 1.38
N ALA A 162 -5.08 -17.01 0.70
CA ALA A 162 -4.22 -17.77 -0.22
C ALA A 162 -2.79 -17.19 -0.24
N MET A 163 -1.81 -18.09 -0.32
CA MET A 163 -0.40 -17.76 -0.57
C MET A 163 -0.16 -17.54 -2.08
N PRO A 164 0.86 -16.77 -2.47
CA PRO A 164 1.22 -16.53 -3.87
C PRO A 164 1.95 -17.71 -4.51
N ASP A 165 1.51 -18.95 -4.23
CA ASP A 165 2.19 -20.17 -4.67
C ASP A 165 2.00 -20.41 -6.18
N GLU A 166 0.84 -20.02 -6.72
CA GLU A 166 0.52 -20.05 -8.14
C GLU A 166 -0.06 -18.70 -8.58
N PRO A 167 0.16 -18.28 -9.84
CA PRO A 167 -0.44 -17.07 -10.37
C PRO A 167 -1.98 -17.13 -10.37
N VAL A 168 -2.60 -16.02 -10.01
CA VAL A 168 -4.05 -15.81 -10.05
C VAL A 168 -4.39 -14.94 -11.26
N ASP A 169 -5.45 -15.30 -11.99
CA ASP A 169 -5.99 -14.44 -13.05
C ASP A 169 -6.72 -13.24 -12.45
N LEU A 170 -6.19 -12.05 -12.69
CA LEU A 170 -6.76 -10.78 -12.24
C LEU A 170 -7.38 -9.98 -13.40
N GLY A 171 -7.77 -10.64 -14.49
CA GLY A 171 -8.40 -10.01 -15.65
C GLY A 171 -7.45 -9.08 -16.38
N ASP A 172 -7.68 -7.77 -16.31
CA ASP A 172 -6.88 -6.75 -17.00
C ASP A 172 -5.42 -6.68 -16.50
N LEU A 173 -5.16 -7.19 -15.29
CA LEU A 173 -3.81 -7.30 -14.73
C LEU A 173 -3.14 -8.65 -15.08
N GLY A 174 -3.85 -9.55 -15.78
CA GLY A 174 -3.35 -10.86 -16.18
C GLY A 174 -3.03 -11.77 -14.99
N GLN A 175 -2.17 -12.76 -15.23
CA GLN A 175 -1.71 -13.72 -14.24
C GLN A 175 -0.68 -13.06 -13.30
N GLN A 176 -0.99 -13.00 -12.00
CA GLN A 176 -0.11 -12.38 -11.00
C GLN A 176 0.06 -13.29 -9.77
N GLU A 177 1.29 -13.38 -9.27
CA GLU A 177 1.60 -14.03 -7.98
C GLU A 177 1.24 -13.06 -6.85
N VAL A 178 0.13 -13.31 -6.17
CA VAL A 178 -0.47 -12.40 -5.18
C VAL A 178 -0.96 -13.15 -3.96
N TYR A 179 -0.92 -12.48 -2.81
CA TYR A 179 -1.67 -12.97 -1.65
C TYR A 179 -3.15 -12.63 -1.84
N LEU A 180 -4.02 -13.56 -1.44
CA LEU A 180 -5.42 -13.27 -1.21
C LEU A 180 -5.63 -13.16 0.29
N ILE A 181 -6.29 -12.10 0.74
CA ILE A 181 -6.60 -11.90 2.16
C ILE A 181 -8.09 -11.71 2.36
N GLU A 182 -8.61 -12.12 3.52
CA GLU A 182 -9.92 -11.65 3.94
C GLU A 182 -9.87 -10.13 4.16
N SER A 183 -10.76 -9.40 3.50
CA SER A 183 -10.93 -7.97 3.69
C SER A 183 -12.39 -7.58 3.50
N ARG A 184 -13.02 -7.16 4.59
CA ARG A 184 -14.40 -6.70 4.59
C ARG A 184 -14.41 -5.21 4.24
N SER A 185 -14.20 -4.79 2.99
CA SER A 185 -14.17 -3.35 2.61
C SER A 185 -14.55 -3.01 1.18
N ILE A 186 -15.21 -1.86 1.02
CA ILE A 186 -15.56 -1.24 -0.26
C ILE A 186 -14.78 0.07 -0.41
N GLY A 187 -13.92 0.15 -1.42
CA GLY A 187 -13.33 1.40 -1.93
C GLY A 187 -12.30 2.08 -1.04
N GLY A 188 -11.42 2.87 -1.66
CA GLY A 188 -10.39 3.68 -1.00
C GLY A 188 -9.13 2.93 -0.55
N LEU A 189 -9.21 1.64 -0.26
CA LEU A 189 -8.06 0.86 0.22
C LEU A 189 -7.02 0.52 -0.85
N SER A 190 -7.30 0.72 -2.14
CA SER A 190 -6.29 0.55 -3.19
C SER A 190 -5.04 1.39 -2.90
N GLY A 191 -3.88 0.76 -2.94
CA GLY A 191 -2.58 1.32 -2.57
C GLY A 191 -2.27 1.33 -1.07
N SER A 192 -3.13 0.74 -0.23
CA SER A 192 -2.87 0.64 1.21
C SER A 192 -1.82 -0.43 1.52
N PRO A 193 -0.96 -0.19 2.52
CA PRO A 193 -0.05 -1.21 3.02
C PRO A 193 -0.82 -2.28 3.80
N VAL A 194 -0.44 -3.54 3.58
CA VAL A 194 -0.96 -4.70 4.31
C VAL A 194 0.14 -5.26 5.17
N PHE A 195 -0.13 -5.41 6.46
CA PHE A 195 0.81 -5.92 7.44
C PHE A 195 0.34 -7.26 7.99
N LEU A 196 1.29 -8.11 8.30
CA LEU A 196 1.09 -9.23 9.20
C LEU A 196 1.07 -8.76 10.63
N SER A 197 0.18 -9.37 11.39
CA SER A 197 0.02 -9.15 12.81
C SER A 197 0.66 -10.32 13.55
N ALA A 198 1.80 -10.11 14.20
CA ALA A 198 2.35 -11.10 15.12
C ALA A 198 1.42 -11.26 16.32
N GLY A 199 0.78 -12.41 16.45
CA GLY A 199 -0.12 -12.76 17.56
C GLY A 199 0.10 -14.20 17.99
N PRO A 200 -0.63 -14.66 19.04
CA PRO A 200 -0.58 -16.07 19.44
C PRO A 200 -0.93 -16.97 18.27
N ARG A 201 -0.04 -17.90 17.94
CA ARG A 201 -0.19 -18.84 16.81
C ARG A 201 0.14 -20.26 17.21
N VAL A 202 -0.33 -21.22 16.42
CA VAL A 202 0.05 -22.63 16.59
C VAL A 202 1.12 -22.96 15.56
N ARG A 203 2.32 -23.30 16.03
CA ARG A 203 3.45 -23.69 15.19
C ARG A 203 3.88 -25.10 15.54
N LYS A 204 3.88 -26.01 14.56
CA LYS A 204 4.20 -27.44 14.76
C LYS A 204 3.45 -28.08 15.95
N GLY A 205 2.18 -27.72 16.13
CA GLY A 205 1.34 -28.23 17.22
C GLY A 205 1.56 -27.58 18.59
N MET A 206 2.46 -26.61 18.71
CA MET A 206 2.70 -25.85 19.94
C MET A 206 2.10 -24.45 19.84
N PHE A 207 1.44 -24.00 20.90
CA PHE A 207 1.09 -22.58 21.05
C PHE A 207 2.37 -21.77 21.23
N VAL A 208 2.63 -20.85 20.32
CA VAL A 208 3.74 -19.90 20.35
C VAL A 208 3.17 -18.50 20.52
N ILE A 209 3.75 -17.79 21.47
CA ILE A 209 3.58 -16.34 21.62
C ILE A 209 4.96 -15.77 21.30
N ASP A 210 5.08 -15.10 20.16
CA ASP A 210 6.34 -14.45 19.82
C ASP A 210 6.57 -13.30 20.80
N SER A 211 7.50 -13.54 21.72
CA SER A 211 7.82 -12.66 22.84
C SER A 211 8.73 -11.48 22.47
N GLN A 212 9.08 -11.31 21.20
CA GLN A 212 10.00 -10.27 20.73
C GLN A 212 9.25 -9.18 19.96
N ASP A 213 9.09 -8.03 20.60
CA ASP A 213 8.90 -6.70 20.02
C ASP A 213 8.04 -6.59 18.74
N ASP A 214 6.72 -6.43 18.89
CA ASP A 214 5.77 -5.83 17.92
C ASP A 214 6.12 -6.07 16.43
N ILE A 215 6.19 -7.33 16.01
CA ILE A 215 6.54 -7.71 14.63
C ILE A 215 5.32 -7.48 13.71
N GLU A 216 5.01 -6.21 13.45
CA GLU A 216 4.21 -5.81 12.30
C GLU A 216 5.15 -5.83 11.08
N ARG A 217 4.90 -6.73 10.13
CA ARG A 217 5.69 -6.86 8.89
C ARG A 217 4.84 -6.55 7.67
N LEU A 218 5.31 -5.66 6.81
CA LEU A 218 4.67 -5.30 5.56
C LEU A 218 4.69 -6.50 4.62
N LEU A 219 3.52 -7.09 4.42
CA LEU A 219 3.27 -8.21 3.51
C LEU A 219 3.21 -7.74 2.07
N GLY A 220 2.61 -6.58 1.83
CA GLY A 220 2.41 -6.09 0.48
C GLY A 220 1.48 -4.90 0.38
N VAL A 221 0.95 -4.69 -0.81
CA VAL A 221 0.10 -3.55 -1.17
C VAL A 221 -1.26 -4.06 -1.63
N ASN A 222 -2.33 -3.59 -1.00
CA ASN A 222 -3.70 -3.91 -1.38
C ASN A 222 -4.03 -3.19 -2.70
N ILE A 223 -4.44 -3.92 -3.74
CA ILE A 223 -4.81 -3.36 -5.05
C ILE A 223 -6.32 -3.41 -5.32
N GLY A 224 -7.12 -3.88 -4.36
CA GLY A 224 -8.58 -3.91 -4.47
C GLY A 224 -9.17 -5.26 -4.10
N LEU A 225 -10.48 -5.38 -4.33
CA LEU A 225 -11.21 -6.63 -4.11
C LEU A 225 -10.98 -7.59 -5.28
N PHE A 226 -10.89 -8.87 -4.96
CA PHE A 226 -10.84 -9.93 -5.96
C PHE A 226 -12.17 -9.98 -6.70
N GLN A 227 -12.12 -9.67 -8.00
CA GLN A 227 -13.28 -9.68 -8.86
C GLN A 227 -13.53 -11.10 -9.36
N VAL A 228 -14.62 -11.71 -8.90
CA VAL A 228 -15.07 -12.99 -9.45
C VAL A 228 -15.64 -12.72 -10.84
N GLN A 229 -14.96 -13.18 -11.89
CA GLN A 229 -15.57 -13.19 -13.22
C GLN A 229 -16.81 -14.09 -13.14
N PRO A 230 -18.00 -13.58 -13.48
CA PRO A 230 -19.20 -14.39 -13.46
C PRO A 230 -19.02 -15.50 -14.50
N SER A 231 -19.34 -16.74 -14.12
CA SER A 231 -19.39 -17.85 -15.07
C SER A 231 -20.30 -17.46 -16.23
N SER A 232 -19.72 -17.19 -17.41
CA SER A 232 -20.46 -16.70 -18.55
C SER A 232 -21.34 -17.82 -19.11
N ASP A 233 -22.66 -17.59 -19.16
CA ASP A 233 -23.47 -18.18 -20.21
C ASP A 233 -24.80 -17.46 -20.51
N ARG A 234 -24.91 -16.16 -20.23
CA ARG A 234 -25.99 -15.31 -20.79
C ARG A 234 -25.51 -13.89 -21.01
N ALA A 235 -25.81 -13.31 -22.17
CA ALA A 235 -25.82 -11.86 -22.37
C ALA A 235 -26.99 -11.29 -21.55
N ARG A 236 -26.71 -10.48 -20.52
CA ARG A 236 -27.70 -10.03 -19.53
C ARG A 236 -27.99 -8.54 -19.73
N THR A 237 -29.26 -8.19 -19.85
CA THR A 237 -29.71 -6.90 -20.40
C THR A 237 -30.41 -5.96 -19.40
N ASP A 238 -30.53 -6.32 -18.11
CA ASP A 238 -31.31 -5.53 -17.14
C ASP A 238 -30.48 -4.88 -16.00
N GLU A 239 -30.95 -3.73 -15.51
CA GLU A 239 -30.31 -2.93 -14.44
C GLU A 239 -30.26 -3.65 -13.08
N ALA A 240 -31.26 -4.48 -12.77
CA ALA A 240 -31.30 -5.29 -11.55
C ALA A 240 -30.18 -6.34 -11.54
N ASP A 241 -29.91 -6.98 -12.68
CA ASP A 241 -28.83 -7.97 -12.84
C ASP A 241 -27.45 -7.31 -12.70
N ARG A 242 -27.27 -6.06 -13.12
CA ARG A 242 -26.04 -5.29 -12.91
C ARG A 242 -25.80 -4.98 -11.43
N ARG A 243 -26.86 -4.67 -10.69
CA ARG A 243 -26.78 -4.41 -9.25
C ARG A 243 -26.46 -5.69 -8.48
N ASP A 244 -27.10 -6.80 -8.82
CA ASP A 244 -26.84 -8.09 -8.18
C ASP A 244 -25.44 -8.61 -8.54
N HIS A 245 -24.97 -8.37 -9.75
CA HIS A 245 -23.59 -8.63 -10.15
C HIS A 245 -22.57 -7.76 -9.39
N PHE A 246 -22.86 -6.47 -9.20
CA PHE A 246 -22.05 -5.61 -8.33
C PHE A 246 -22.03 -6.16 -6.90
N LEU A 247 -23.17 -6.61 -6.36
CA LEU A 247 -23.23 -7.22 -5.03
C LEU A 247 -22.45 -8.55 -4.95
N GLU A 248 -22.49 -9.40 -5.98
CA GLU A 248 -21.70 -10.64 -6.06
C GLU A 248 -20.20 -10.38 -6.10
N LEU A 249 -19.74 -9.42 -6.92
CA LEU A 249 -18.34 -8.98 -6.95
C LEU A 249 -17.89 -8.42 -5.59
N MET A 250 -18.80 -7.78 -4.87
CA MET A 250 -18.58 -7.26 -3.53
C MET A 250 -18.66 -8.34 -2.43
N SER A 251 -19.12 -9.55 -2.75
CA SER A 251 -19.48 -10.60 -1.77
C SER A 251 -18.38 -11.61 -1.46
N SER A 252 -17.26 -11.65 -2.19
CA SER A 252 -16.18 -12.60 -1.90
C SER A 252 -15.52 -12.31 -0.55
N GLY A 253 -15.49 -11.04 -0.13
CA GLY A 253 -14.75 -10.62 1.06
C GLY A 253 -13.24 -10.85 0.94
N ILE A 254 -12.73 -11.03 -0.28
CA ILE A 254 -11.32 -11.28 -0.57
C ILE A 254 -10.70 -10.03 -1.23
N ALA A 255 -9.58 -9.57 -0.69
CA ALA A 255 -8.75 -8.55 -1.32
C ALA A 255 -7.48 -9.17 -1.90
N VAL A 256 -6.99 -8.54 -2.96
CA VAL A 256 -5.76 -8.90 -3.66
C VAL A 256 -4.62 -8.04 -3.13
N VAL A 257 -3.52 -8.69 -2.77
CA VAL A 257 -2.33 -8.03 -2.21
C VAL A 257 -1.12 -8.40 -3.04
N VAL A 258 -0.53 -7.40 -3.69
CA VAL A 258 0.74 -7.57 -4.39
C VAL A 258 1.87 -7.69 -3.37
N PRO A 259 2.73 -8.72 -3.44
CA PRO A 259 3.83 -8.91 -2.50
C PRO A 259 4.75 -7.68 -2.44
N VAL A 260 5.23 -7.36 -1.22
CA VAL A 260 6.11 -6.20 -0.97
C VAL A 260 7.40 -6.24 -1.77
N GLU A 261 7.83 -7.44 -2.17
CA GLU A 261 8.97 -7.72 -3.03
C GLU A 261 8.91 -6.89 -4.32
N ARG A 262 7.72 -6.69 -4.91
CA ARG A 262 7.55 -5.88 -6.13
C ARG A 262 7.90 -4.41 -5.90
N VAL A 263 7.59 -3.87 -4.72
CA VAL A 263 7.97 -2.50 -4.32
C VAL A 263 9.49 -2.42 -4.15
N ILE A 264 10.08 -3.44 -3.50
CA ILE A 264 11.53 -3.54 -3.28
C ILE A 264 12.27 -3.62 -4.61
N GLU A 265 11.81 -4.44 -5.55
CA GLU A 265 12.37 -4.57 -6.90
C GLU A 265 12.35 -3.24 -7.65
N ILE A 266 11.21 -2.52 -7.64
CA ILE A 266 11.12 -1.19 -8.25
C ILE A 266 12.18 -0.25 -7.65
N ILE A 267 12.26 -0.16 -6.32
CA ILE A 267 13.18 0.77 -5.65
C ILE A 267 14.63 0.35 -5.87
N ARG A 268 14.96 -0.92 -5.68
CA ARG A 268 16.32 -1.46 -5.73
C ARG A 268 16.89 -1.42 -7.14
N ASP A 269 16.11 -1.86 -8.13
CA ASP A 269 16.64 -2.25 -9.44
C ASP A 269 16.41 -1.19 -10.54
N THR A 270 15.51 -0.22 -10.32
CA THR A 270 15.25 0.81 -11.35
C THR A 270 16.43 1.79 -11.48
N PRO A 271 17.03 1.95 -12.69
CA PRO A 271 18.18 2.84 -12.90
C PRO A 271 17.94 4.29 -12.47
N LYS A 272 16.76 4.85 -12.78
CA LYS A 272 16.38 6.22 -12.38
C LYS A 272 16.41 6.41 -10.85
N LEU A 273 15.97 5.41 -10.08
CA LEU A 273 15.97 5.48 -8.62
C LEU A 273 17.37 5.27 -8.03
N ILE A 274 18.16 4.38 -8.63
CA ILE A 274 19.57 4.21 -8.26
C ILE A 274 20.33 5.54 -8.45
N GLU A 275 20.13 6.21 -9.58
CA GLU A 275 20.76 7.51 -9.85
C GLU A 275 20.26 8.61 -8.89
N HIS A 276 18.96 8.65 -8.63
CA HIS A 276 18.36 9.59 -7.67
C HIS A 276 19.01 9.43 -6.27
N ARG A 277 19.18 8.19 -5.78
CA ARG A 277 19.86 7.93 -4.50
C ARG A 277 21.30 8.41 -4.50
N LYS A 278 22.06 8.17 -5.58
CA LYS A 278 23.45 8.66 -5.72
C LYS A 278 23.52 10.19 -5.65
N LYS A 279 22.61 10.90 -6.32
CA LYS A 279 22.55 12.37 -6.30
C LYS A 279 22.23 12.92 -4.91
N GLN A 280 21.28 12.33 -4.18
CA GLN A 280 20.93 12.76 -2.83
C GLN A 280 22.09 12.59 -1.83
N LEU A 281 22.88 11.52 -1.97
CA LEU A 281 24.07 11.30 -1.16
C LEU A 281 25.17 12.34 -1.44
N GLN A 282 25.33 12.75 -2.69
CA GLN A 282 26.30 13.79 -3.08
C GLN A 282 25.87 15.20 -2.64
N ALA A 283 24.56 15.47 -2.59
CA ALA A 283 24.01 16.76 -2.18
C ALA A 283 23.96 16.95 -0.65
N SER A 284 24.09 15.87 0.12
CA SER A 284 24.16 15.94 1.58
C SER A 284 25.62 16.11 2.01
N PRO A 285 26.07 17.28 2.53
CA PRO A 285 27.44 17.43 3.00
C PRO A 285 27.70 16.42 4.15
N PRO A 286 28.93 15.91 4.30
CA PRO A 286 29.27 15.07 5.45
C PRO A 286 29.00 15.90 6.70
N GLN A 287 28.01 15.48 7.51
CA GLN A 287 27.79 16.09 8.82
C GLN A 287 29.07 15.89 9.63
N GLY A 288 29.79 16.99 9.80
CA GLY A 288 31.03 17.04 10.55
C GLY A 288 30.80 16.59 11.98
N ARG A 289 31.69 15.73 12.47
CA ARG A 289 31.86 15.45 13.89
C ARG A 289 32.02 16.77 14.64
N ALA A 290 31.17 16.99 15.64
CA ALA A 290 31.44 17.85 16.78
C ALA A 290 31.18 17.02 18.04
#